data_AF-A0A183J1A2-F1
#
_entry.id   AF-A0A183J1A2-F1
#
_cell.length_a   1.000
_cell.length_b   1.000
_cell.length_c   1.000
_cell.angle_alpha   90.00
_cell.angle_beta   90.00
_cell.angle_gamma   90.00
#
_symmetry.space_group_name_H-M   'P 1'
#
loop_
_entity.id
_entity.type
_entity.pdbx_description
1 polymer ?
#
loop_
_entity_poly.entity_id
_entity_poly.type
_entity_poly.pdbx_seq_one_letter_code
_entity_poly.pdbx_strand_id
1 'polypeptide(L)' 'MANSGPNTNGSQFFITYAAHPSLDLKYAVFGRVIDGFEVVDEIEKVAVDSKYRPLREIRIRNITIHANPIAENEQ' A
#
# COMPACT_ATOMS: atom_id res chain seq x y z
N MET A 1 4.54 1.58 -4.95
CA MET A 1 3.62 1.04 -5.99
C MET A 1 4.16 -0.29 -6.46
N ALA A 2 3.37 -1.35 -6.55
CA ALA A 2 3.80 -2.61 -7.15
C ALA A 2 3.80 -2.48 -8.69
N ASN A 3 4.75 -3.15 -9.34
CA ASN A 3 4.92 -3.09 -10.80
C ASN A 3 5.57 -4.38 -11.33
N SER A 4 5.59 -4.50 -12.66
CA SER A 4 6.23 -5.60 -13.41
C SER A 4 7.47 -5.12 -14.19
N GLY A 5 8.11 -4.04 -13.74
CA GLY A 5 9.21 -3.36 -14.42
C GLY A 5 9.01 -1.85 -14.59
N PRO A 6 9.98 -1.14 -15.19
CA PRO A 6 9.93 0.31 -15.37
C PRO A 6 8.65 0.76 -16.07
N ASN A 7 8.00 1.81 -15.55
CA ASN A 7 6.79 2.40 -16.12
C ASN A 7 5.59 1.46 -16.26
N THR A 8 5.49 0.41 -15.43
CA THR A 8 4.34 -0.52 -15.41
C THR A 8 3.49 -0.41 -14.14
N ASN A 9 3.48 0.76 -13.50
CA ASN A 9 2.63 0.99 -12.32
C ASN A 9 1.15 0.92 -12.74
N GLY A 10 0.37 0.14 -12.00
CA GLY A 10 -1.09 0.09 -12.12
C GLY A 10 -1.75 0.57 -10.84
N SER A 11 -2.76 -0.17 -10.36
CA SER A 11 -3.47 0.13 -9.10
C SER A 11 -2.93 -0.62 -7.88
N GLN A 12 -2.03 -1.58 -8.07
CA GLN A 12 -1.49 -2.37 -6.96
C GLN A 12 -0.47 -1.54 -6.17
N PHE A 13 -0.68 -1.47 -4.85
CA PHE A 13 0.23 -0.83 -3.91
C PHE A 13 0.49 -1.75 -2.72
N PHE A 14 1.50 -1.40 -1.94
CA PHE A 14 1.87 -2.09 -0.71
C PHE A 14 2.32 -1.07 0.34
N ILE A 15 2.25 -1.47 1.60
CA ILE A 15 2.76 -0.72 2.75
C ILE A 15 3.94 -1.53 3.30
N THR A 16 5.05 -0.88 3.61
CA THR A 16 6.22 -1.51 4.22
C THR A 16 6.08 -1.53 5.74
N TYR A 17 6.31 -2.68 6.39
CA TYR A 17 6.34 -2.79 7.85
C TYR A 17 7.65 -2.28 8.47
N ALA A 18 8.74 -2.32 7.70
CA ALA A 18 10.06 -1.83 8.11
C ALA A 18 10.84 -1.24 6.92
N ALA A 19 11.98 -0.62 7.20
CA ALA A 19 12.86 -0.09 6.17
C ALA A 19 13.35 -1.21 5.22
N HIS A 20 13.23 -0.98 3.91
CA HIS A 20 13.65 -1.96 2.89
C HIS A 20 14.42 -1.28 1.74
N PRO A 21 15.70 -0.88 1.97
CA PRO A 21 16.47 -0.08 1.01
C PRO A 21 16.61 -0.70 -0.39
N SER A 22 16.46 -2.02 -0.53
CA SER A 22 16.55 -2.68 -1.84
C SER A 22 15.35 -2.39 -2.77
N LEU A 23 14.30 -1.75 -2.26
CA LEU A 23 13.14 -1.27 -3.04
C LEU A 23 13.36 0.12 -3.62
N ASP A 24 14.37 0.85 -3.14
CA ASP A 24 14.65 2.21 -3.54
C ASP A 24 14.90 2.29 -5.05
N LEU A 25 14.37 3.35 -5.66
CA LEU A 25 14.42 3.62 -7.11
C LEU A 25 13.71 2.57 -8.00
N LYS A 26 13.15 1.49 -7.44
CA LYS A 26 12.42 0.45 -8.19
C LYS A 26 10.90 0.58 -8.06
N TYR A 27 10.44 1.03 -6.90
CA TYR A 27 9.02 1.16 -6.60
C TYR A 27 8.70 2.59 -6.18
N ALA A 28 7.75 3.22 -6.88
CA ALA A 28 7.39 4.60 -6.60
C ALA A 28 6.73 4.74 -5.21
N VAL A 29 7.27 5.63 -4.38
CA VAL A 29 6.70 6.03 -3.10
C VAL A 29 5.78 7.23 -3.33
N PHE A 30 4.53 7.15 -2.88
CA PHE A 30 3.52 8.18 -3.09
C PHE A 30 2.79 8.60 -1.81
N GLY A 31 3.15 8.04 -0.66
CA GLY A 31 2.53 8.33 0.62
C GLY A 31 3.18 7.57 1.76
N ARG A 32 2.74 7.89 2.99
CA ARG A 32 3.12 7.19 4.22
C ARG A 32 1.90 7.05 5.13
N VAL A 33 1.87 5.98 5.92
CA VAL A 33 0.91 5.87 7.03
C VAL A 33 1.23 6.96 8.05
N ILE A 34 0.20 7.67 8.51
CA ILE A 34 0.32 8.73 9.52
C ILE A 34 -0.47 8.42 10.79
N ASP A 35 -1.39 7.45 10.74
CA ASP A 35 -2.27 7.03 11.81
C ASP A 35 -2.73 5.58 11.59
N GLY A 36 -3.18 4.90 12.64
CA GLY A 36 -3.67 3.51 12.60
C GLY A 36 -2.58 2.45 12.49
N PHE A 37 -1.40 2.69 13.08
CA PHE A 37 -0.27 1.74 13.05
C PHE A 37 -0.62 0.41 13.72
N GLU A 38 -1.47 0.41 14.74
CA GLU A 38 -1.97 -0.82 15.37
C GLU A 38 -2.73 -1.72 14.39
N VAL A 39 -3.43 -1.15 13.41
CA VAL A 39 -4.11 -1.93 12.37
C VAL A 39 -3.08 -2.53 11.41
N VAL A 40 -2.02 -1.79 11.07
CA VAL A 40 -0.91 -2.27 10.24
C VAL A 40 -0.21 -3.45 10.93
N ASP A 41 0.06 -3.34 12.23
CA ASP A 41 0.68 -4.40 13.04
C ASP A 41 -0.22 -5.65 13.13
N GLU A 42 -1.54 -5.47 13.26
CA GLU A 42 -2.47 -6.60 13.28
C GLU A 42 -2.60 -7.29 11.91
N ILE A 43 -2.48 -6.55 10.80
CA ILE A 43 -2.41 -7.12 9.45
C ILE A 43 -1.12 -7.93 9.27
N GLU A 44 0.03 -7.44 9.77
CA GLU A 44 1.32 -8.14 9.69
C GLU A 44 1.29 -9.52 10.37
N LYS A 45 0.60 -9.64 11.50
CA LYS A 45 0.52 -10.89 12.29
C LYS A 45 -0.42 -11.94 11.69
N VAL A 46 -1.18 -11.63 10.64
CA VAL A 46 -2.13 -12.60 10.05
C VAL A 46 -1.36 -13.76 9.41
N ALA A 47 -1.69 -14.98 9.82
CA ALA A 47 -1.11 -16.18 9.24
C ALA A 47 -1.37 -16.26 7.72
N VAL A 48 -0.38 -16.74 6.98
CA VAL A 48 -0.41 -16.85 5.51
C VAL A 48 -0.26 -18.29 5.04
N ASP A 49 -0.70 -18.57 3.81
CA ASP A 49 -0.44 -19.82 3.11
C ASP A 49 0.99 -19.89 2.54
N SER A 50 1.33 -20.99 1.86
CA SER A 50 2.64 -21.19 1.23
C SER A 50 2.95 -20.23 0.08
N LYS A 51 1.97 -19.45 -0.39
CA LYS A 51 2.10 -18.41 -1.41
C LYS A 51 2.05 -17.01 -0.81
N TYR A 52 2.20 -16.88 0.50
CA TYR A 52 2.13 -15.63 1.26
C TYR A 52 0.78 -14.91 1.15
N ARG A 53 -0.31 -15.65 0.94
CA ARG A 53 -1.67 -15.10 0.97
C ARG A 53 -2.27 -15.23 2.38
N PRO A 54 -2.86 -14.16 2.94
CA PRO A 54 -3.53 -14.24 4.23
C PRO A 54 -4.60 -15.35 4.28
N LEU A 55 -4.56 -16.18 5.33
CA LEU A 55 -5.57 -17.24 5.56
C LEU A 55 -6.94 -16.66 5.92
N ARG A 56 -6.93 -15.48 6.55
CA ARG A 56 -8.13 -14.67 6.79
C ARG A 56 -8.12 -13.50 5.82
N GLU A 57 -9.27 -13.27 5.21
CA GLU A 57 -9.41 -12.21 4.23
C GLU A 57 -9.31 -10.80 4.87
N ILE A 58 -8.55 -9.92 4.20
CA ILE A 58 -8.34 -8.52 4.59
C ILE A 58 -8.81 -7.67 3.40
N ARG A 59 -9.83 -6.83 3.61
CA ARG A 59 -10.47 -6.03 2.56
C ARG A 59 -10.60 -4.57 2.96
N ILE A 60 -10.28 -3.67 2.04
CA ILE A 60 -10.66 -2.26 2.11
C ILE A 60 -12.16 -2.18 1.84
N ARG A 61 -12.92 -1.64 2.79
CA ARG A 61 -14.38 -1.51 2.64
C ARG A 61 -14.77 -0.21 1.97
N ASN A 62 -14.16 0.89 2.39
CA ASN A 62 -14.40 2.25 1.91
C ASN A 62 -13.08 3.02 1.90
N ILE A 63 -13.03 4.08 1.09
CA ILE A 63 -11.92 5.04 1.06
C ILE A 63 -12.53 6.44 1.15
N THR A 64 -11.96 7.27 2.02
CA THR A 64 -12.34 8.69 2.16
C THR A 64 -11.13 9.56 1.83
N ILE A 65 -11.29 10.45 0.87
CA ILE A 65 -10.25 11.42 0.49
C ILE A 65 -10.54 12.72 1.25
N HIS A 66 -9.76 13.00 2.29
CA HIS A 66 -9.95 14.18 3.15
C HIS A 66 -9.50 15.49 2.48
N ALA A 67 -8.47 15.41 1.63
CA ALA A 67 -7.98 16.54 0.85
C ALA A 67 -7.68 16.05 -0.57
N ASN A 68 -8.36 16.63 -1.56
CA ASN A 68 -8.09 16.38 -2.98
C ASN A 68 -7.46 17.63 -3.61
N PRO A 69 -6.12 17.79 -3.57
CA PRO A 69 -5.45 19.00 -4.04
C PRO A 69 -5.52 19.21 -5.55
N ILE A 70 -6.02 18.23 -6.31
CA ILE A 70 -6.15 18.30 -7.77
C ILE A 70 -7.60 18.45 -8.24
N ALA A 71 -8.58 18.45 -7.32
CA ALA A 71 -10.00 18.56 -7.66
C ALA A 71 -10.34 19.81 -8.48
N GLU A 72 -9.62 20.91 -8.26
CA GLU A 72 -9.85 22.19 -8.94
C GLU A 72 -9.20 22.25 -10.34
N ASN A 73 -8.28 21.34 -10.64
CA ASN A 73 -7.49 21.35 -11.89
C ASN A 73 -8.12 20.47 -12.99
N GLU A 74 -9.26 19.84 -12.74
CA GLU A 74 -10.00 19.00 -13.69
C GLU A 74 -11.16 19.76 -14.36
N GLN A 75 -10.85 20.89 -15.03
CA GLN A 75 -11.73 21.54 -16.01
C GLN A 75 -11.30 21.20 -17.44
#